data_AF-A0AB37H9C9-F1
#
_entry.id   AF-A0AB37H9C9-F1
#
_cell.length_a   1.000
_cell.length_b   1.000
_cell.length_c   1.000
_cell.angle_alpha   90.00
_cell.angle_beta   90.00
_cell.angle_gamma   90.00
#
_symmetry.space_group_name_H-M   'P 1'
#
loop_
_entity.id
_entity.type
_entity.pdbx_description
1 polymer ?
#
loop_
_entity_poly.entity_id
_entity_poly.type
_entity_poly.pdbx_seq_one_letter_code
_entity_poly.pdbx_strand_id
1 'polypeptide(L)'
;MTKAEALQPIYDDKVKGILKLLGEGYSREEVAEQYRYSTYRSMDSYMSRKNFVWDKRKATYVPADAIKASLETMANFPSDRVRRIVMELNKEGADLKEVAVKVGFENHLEMASYMKSKGFEWSQEAGNYLSTSPTMPNDGEKVTTVSNDASLEGSLSIGNGDGEQFLPLLEWLASNKEGLQSLLGASVASGQIPRFTLPGLFVTKSVHMTNTLDQMVRDFSKEKNINQREIFEVALIEFFQKYGYEREVETLLQQNA
;
A
#
# COMPACT_ATOMS: atom_id res chain seq x y z
N MET A 1 1.17 -7.79 22.10
CA MET A 1 -0.05 -7.03 21.78
C MET A 1 -1.01 -7.97 21.06
N THR A 2 -2.17 -8.23 21.64
CA THR A 2 -3.16 -9.21 21.17
C THR A 2 -3.74 -8.80 19.81
N LYS A 3 -3.71 -9.70 18.82
CA LYS A 3 -4.45 -9.54 17.56
C LYS A 3 -5.91 -9.31 17.92
N ALA A 4 -6.44 -8.12 17.64
CA ALA A 4 -7.86 -7.85 17.77
C ALA A 4 -8.56 -8.65 16.65
N GLU A 5 -9.20 -9.76 17.02
CA GLU A 5 -10.13 -10.47 16.15
C GLU A 5 -11.11 -9.44 15.55
N ALA A 6 -11.31 -9.48 14.23
CA ALA A 6 -12.30 -8.66 13.55
C ALA A 6 -13.69 -9.15 13.99
N LEU A 7 -14.24 -8.51 15.01
CA LEU A 7 -15.55 -8.84 15.53
C LEU A 7 -16.61 -8.37 14.51
N GLN A 8 -17.21 -9.34 13.83
CA GLN A 8 -18.28 -9.13 12.84
C GLN A 8 -19.42 -8.26 13.41
N PRO A 9 -20.07 -7.41 12.58
CA PRO A 9 -21.19 -6.59 13.01
C PRO A 9 -22.39 -7.46 13.43
N ILE A 10 -22.91 -7.21 14.63
CA ILE A 10 -24.02 -7.98 15.20
C ILE A 10 -25.33 -7.23 14.98
N TYR A 11 -26.14 -7.71 14.03
CA TYR A 11 -27.44 -7.13 13.66
C TYR A 11 -28.58 -7.64 14.55
N ASP A 12 -28.62 -7.13 15.78
CA ASP A 12 -29.73 -7.35 16.73
C ASP A 12 -31.01 -6.61 16.30
N ASP A 13 -32.18 -7.04 16.75
CA ASP A 13 -33.48 -6.44 16.39
C ASP A 13 -33.55 -4.96 16.81
N LYS A 14 -32.93 -4.62 17.95
CA LYS A 14 -32.77 -3.23 18.39
C LYS A 14 -31.83 -2.42 17.49
N VAL A 15 -30.76 -3.03 16.99
CA VAL A 15 -29.80 -2.37 16.08
C VAL A 15 -30.46 -2.06 14.74
N LYS A 16 -31.20 -3.02 14.18
CA LYS A 16 -31.99 -2.81 12.95
C LYS A 16 -33.02 -1.70 13.11
N GLY A 17 -33.71 -1.67 14.26
CA GLY A 17 -34.67 -0.62 14.58
C GLY A 17 -34.04 0.78 14.71
N ILE A 18 -32.85 0.88 15.33
CA ILE A 18 -32.10 2.15 15.41
C ILE A 18 -31.64 2.60 14.02
N LEU A 19 -31.10 1.69 13.20
CA LEU A 19 -30.66 2.01 11.83
C LEU A 19 -31.82 2.46 10.94
N LYS A 20 -33.00 1.86 11.10
CA LYS A 20 -34.20 2.24 10.33
C LYS A 20 -34.66 3.66 10.66
N LEU A 21 -34.76 4.02 11.93
CA LEU A 21 -35.17 5.38 12.33
C LEU A 21 -34.14 6.44 11.90
N LEU A 22 -32.85 6.12 11.97
CA LEU A 22 -31.81 7.02 11.45
C LEU A 22 -31.91 7.19 9.92
N GLY A 23 -32.26 6.12 9.19
CA GLY A 23 -32.52 6.19 7.74
C GLY A 23 -33.80 6.96 7.37
N GLU A 24 -34.77 7.02 8.28
CA GLU A 24 -35.99 7.84 8.14
C GLU A 24 -35.75 9.33 8.46
N GLY A 25 -34.54 9.70 8.90
CA GLY A 25 -34.13 11.08 9.13
C GLY A 25 -34.28 11.57 10.57
N TYR A 26 -34.59 10.68 11.53
CA TYR A 26 -34.65 11.04 12.95
C TYR A 26 -33.25 11.37 13.47
N SER A 27 -33.18 12.37 14.35
CA SER A 27 -31.93 12.75 14.98
C SER A 27 -31.47 11.71 16.01
N ARG A 28 -30.16 11.69 16.26
CA ARG A 28 -29.54 10.77 17.23
C ARG A 28 -30.13 10.91 18.64
N GLU A 29 -30.62 12.09 18.99
CA GLU A 29 -31.23 12.38 20.30
C GLU A 29 -32.65 11.84 20.38
N GLU A 30 -33.46 12.05 19.33
CA GLU A 30 -34.83 11.54 19.23
C GLU A 30 -34.87 10.00 19.24
N VAL A 31 -33.95 9.36 18.50
CA VAL A 31 -33.84 7.89 18.49
C VAL A 31 -33.43 7.37 19.87
N ALA A 32 -32.55 8.08 20.59
CA ALA A 32 -32.16 7.69 21.94
C ALA A 32 -33.34 7.78 22.93
N GLU A 33 -34.16 8.82 22.84
CA GLU A 33 -35.35 9.02 23.66
C GLU A 33 -36.41 7.95 23.39
N GLN A 34 -36.66 7.62 22.12
CA GLN A 34 -37.63 6.60 21.72
C GLN A 34 -37.29 5.19 22.24
N TYR A 35 -36.00 4.86 22.31
CA TYR A 35 -35.50 3.61 22.91
C TYR A 35 -35.25 3.71 24.42
N ARG A 36 -35.64 4.82 25.07
CA ARG A 36 -35.51 5.07 26.51
C ARG A 36 -34.07 5.03 27.04
N TYR A 37 -33.12 5.46 26.22
CA TYR A 37 -31.74 5.68 26.65
C TYR A 37 -31.63 7.01 27.39
N SER A 38 -30.84 7.05 28.47
CA SER A 38 -30.64 8.29 29.27
C SER A 38 -29.94 9.40 28.48
N THR A 39 -29.13 9.03 27.49
CA THR A 39 -28.42 9.97 26.61
C THR A 39 -28.05 9.24 25.32
N TYR A 40 -27.90 9.96 24.20
CA TYR A 40 -27.35 9.40 22.96
C TYR A 40 -26.03 8.63 23.20
N ARG A 41 -25.22 9.05 24.18
CA ARG A 41 -23.96 8.40 24.57
C ARG A 41 -24.11 6.97 25.08
N SER A 42 -25.23 6.67 25.73
CA SER A 42 -25.56 5.29 26.16
C SER A 42 -25.98 4.42 24.97
N MET A 43 -26.68 4.99 23.99
CA MET A 43 -26.99 4.33 22.72
C MET A 43 -25.71 4.06 21.92
N ASP A 44 -24.77 5.00 21.86
CA ASP A 44 -23.46 4.82 21.22
C ASP A 44 -22.66 3.69 21.86
N SER A 45 -22.70 3.61 23.19
CA SER A 45 -22.05 2.56 23.95
C SER A 45 -22.66 1.19 23.64
N TYR A 46 -23.97 1.14 23.38
CA TYR A 46 -24.63 -0.07 22.93
C TYR A 46 -24.21 -0.46 21.51
N MET A 47 -24.21 0.50 20.57
CA MET A 47 -23.86 0.27 19.17
C MET A 47 -22.38 -0.13 19.00
N SER A 48 -21.48 0.50 19.74
CA SER A 48 -20.05 0.15 19.74
C SER A 48 -19.77 -1.26 20.28
N ARG A 49 -20.53 -1.73 21.27
CA ARG A 49 -20.48 -3.14 21.73
C ARG A 49 -20.99 -4.14 20.70
N LYS A 50 -21.70 -3.67 19.67
CA LYS A 50 -22.19 -4.46 18.52
C LYS A 50 -21.34 -4.25 17.26
N ASN A 51 -20.17 -3.63 17.40
CA ASN A 51 -19.21 -3.31 16.34
C ASN A 51 -19.74 -2.30 15.31
N PHE A 52 -20.60 -1.38 15.75
CA PHE A 52 -21.04 -0.23 14.97
C PHE A 52 -20.42 1.06 15.50
N VAL A 53 -19.92 1.89 14.59
CA VAL A 53 -19.34 3.19 14.90
C VAL A 53 -20.20 4.27 14.27
N TRP A 54 -20.39 5.37 15.00
CA TRP A 54 -21.12 6.51 14.50
C TRP A 54 -20.33 7.23 13.40
N ASP A 55 -20.90 7.29 12.20
CA ASP A 55 -20.38 8.13 11.13
C ASP A 55 -21.05 9.50 11.20
N LYS A 56 -20.27 10.52 11.55
CA LYS A 56 -20.73 11.91 11.64
C LYS A 56 -21.16 12.47 10.27
N ARG A 57 -20.63 11.94 9.17
CA ARG A 57 -20.90 12.42 7.81
C ARG A 57 -22.25 11.93 7.30
N LYS A 58 -22.52 10.64 7.51
CA LYS A 58 -23.79 9.99 7.12
C LYS A 58 -24.90 10.11 8.18
N ALA A 59 -24.59 10.72 9.32
CA ALA A 59 -25.46 10.77 10.50
C ALA A 59 -26.07 9.40 10.84
N THR A 60 -25.31 8.32 10.64
CA THR A 60 -25.77 6.93 10.75
C THR A 60 -24.63 6.06 11.29
N TYR A 61 -24.97 4.88 11.81
CA TYR A 61 -23.99 3.91 12.26
C TYR A 61 -23.51 3.00 11.12
N VAL A 62 -22.20 2.83 11.00
CA VAL A 62 -21.54 1.98 10.01
C VAL A 62 -20.76 0.86 10.74
N PRO A 63 -20.71 -0.37 10.19
CA PRO A 63 -19.87 -1.43 10.74
C PRO A 63 -18.41 -0.98 10.91
N ALA A 64 -17.81 -1.30 12.06
CA ALA A 64 -16.43 -0.94 12.39
C ALA A 64 -15.42 -1.52 11.38
N ASP A 65 -15.72 -2.69 10.81
CA ASP A 65 -14.89 -3.36 9.81
C ASP A 65 -14.86 -2.61 8.47
N ALA A 66 -15.94 -1.92 8.08
CA ALA A 66 -15.96 -1.11 6.86
C ALA A 66 -15.01 0.10 6.95
N ILE A 67 -14.84 0.65 8.16
CA ILE A 67 -13.89 1.74 8.43
C ILE A 67 -12.45 1.20 8.42
N LYS A 68 -12.21 0.02 9.02
CA LYS A 68 -10.89 -0.64 8.99
C LYS A 68 -10.49 -1.08 7.59
N ALA A 69 -11.39 -1.65 6.78
CA ALA A 69 -11.12 -2.04 5.41
C ALA A 69 -10.77 -0.82 4.52
N SER A 70 -11.45 0.31 4.73
CA SER A 70 -11.09 1.61 4.12
C SER A 70 -9.68 2.06 4.53
N LEU A 71 -9.32 1.91 5.81
CA LEU A 71 -8.00 2.24 6.35
C LEU A 71 -6.88 1.28 5.89
N GLU A 72 -7.16 -0.01 5.75
CA GLU A 72 -6.22 -1.02 5.23
C GLU A 72 -6.02 -0.86 3.72
N THR A 73 -7.08 -0.54 2.97
CA THR A 73 -6.98 -0.10 1.57
C THR A 73 -6.11 1.16 1.46
N MET A 74 -6.15 2.05 2.47
CA MET A 74 -5.27 3.21 2.58
C MET A 74 -3.80 2.90 2.89
N ALA A 75 -3.49 1.75 3.45
CA ALA A 75 -2.11 1.33 3.75
C ALA A 75 -1.43 0.65 2.55
N ASN A 76 -2.21 0.06 1.64
CA ASN A 76 -1.69 -0.67 0.47
C ASN A 76 -1.39 0.21 -0.76
N PHE A 77 -1.34 1.54 -0.62
CA PHE A 77 -1.03 2.42 -1.75
C PHE A 77 0.47 2.38 -2.10
N PRO A 78 0.86 1.92 -3.30
CA PRO A 78 2.26 1.77 -3.69
C PRO A 78 2.98 3.11 -3.96
N SER A 79 2.25 4.24 -4.02
CA SER A 79 2.77 5.57 -4.35
C SER A 79 2.07 6.67 -3.54
N ASP A 80 2.85 7.66 -3.07
CA ASP A 80 2.34 8.85 -2.36
C ASP A 80 1.33 9.63 -3.21
N ARG A 81 1.50 9.61 -4.54
CA ARG A 81 0.63 10.33 -5.46
C ARG A 81 -0.77 9.71 -5.55
N VAL A 82 -0.84 8.38 -5.62
CA VAL A 82 -2.11 7.62 -5.59
C VAL A 82 -2.84 7.88 -4.27
N ARG A 83 -2.12 7.85 -3.15
CA ARG A 83 -2.67 8.14 -1.82
C ARG A 83 -3.28 9.55 -1.75
N ARG A 84 -2.60 10.56 -2.29
CA ARG A 84 -3.11 11.94 -2.34
C ARG A 84 -4.39 12.06 -3.15
N ILE A 85 -4.46 11.41 -4.32
CA ILE A 85 -5.65 11.42 -5.19
C ILE A 85 -6.86 10.85 -4.43
N VAL A 86 -6.71 9.65 -3.87
CA VAL A 86 -7.79 8.97 -3.15
C VAL A 86 -8.23 9.75 -1.90
N MET A 87 -7.28 10.35 -1.18
CA MET A 87 -7.58 11.17 0.00
C MET A 87 -8.34 12.45 -0.37
N GLU A 88 -7.95 13.11 -1.46
CA GLU A 88 -8.60 14.35 -1.89
C GLU A 88 -10.00 14.10 -2.43
N LEU A 89 -10.21 12.99 -3.15
CA LEU A 89 -11.52 12.55 -3.62
C LEU A 89 -12.46 12.12 -2.49
N ASN A 90 -11.92 11.67 -1.35
CA ASN A 90 -12.71 11.31 -0.18
C ASN A 90 -13.18 12.52 0.66
N LYS A 91 -12.87 13.74 0.23
CA LYS A 91 -13.42 14.98 0.81
C LYS A 91 -14.75 15.29 0.13
N GLU A 92 -15.75 15.72 0.91
CA GLU A 92 -17.09 16.01 0.40
C GLU A 92 -17.05 17.11 -0.67
N GLY A 93 -17.69 16.86 -1.82
CA GLY A 93 -17.81 17.82 -2.93
C GLY A 93 -16.56 17.94 -3.82
N ALA A 94 -15.59 17.03 -3.73
CA ALA A 94 -14.40 17.08 -4.56
C ALA A 94 -14.72 16.87 -6.05
N ASP A 95 -14.43 17.87 -6.89
CA ASP A 95 -14.49 17.74 -8.34
C ASP A 95 -13.25 17.00 -8.86
N LEU A 96 -13.47 16.01 -9.74
CA LEU A 96 -12.43 15.22 -10.37
C LEU A 96 -11.38 16.08 -11.08
N LYS A 97 -11.83 17.19 -11.68
CA LYS A 97 -10.97 18.12 -12.40
C LYS A 97 -10.08 18.91 -11.45
N GLU A 98 -10.65 19.40 -10.35
CA GLU A 98 -9.90 20.14 -9.34
C GLU A 98 -8.86 19.26 -8.64
N VAL A 99 -9.21 18.01 -8.32
CA VAL A 99 -8.27 17.05 -7.75
C VAL A 99 -7.11 16.77 -8.71
N ALA A 100 -7.40 16.55 -10.00
CA ALA A 100 -6.37 16.30 -11.00
C ALA A 100 -5.37 17.46 -11.08
N VAL A 101 -5.85 18.70 -11.18
CA VAL A 101 -4.99 19.89 -11.21
C VAL A 101 -4.21 20.04 -9.91
N LYS A 102 -4.84 19.82 -8.75
CA LYS A 102 -4.21 19.95 -7.43
C LYS A 102 -3.09 18.93 -7.19
N VAL A 103 -3.20 17.74 -7.75
CA VAL A 103 -2.16 16.69 -7.70
C VAL A 103 -1.11 16.87 -8.81
N GLY A 104 -1.31 17.82 -9.73
CA GLY A 104 -0.38 18.17 -10.79
C GLY A 104 -0.51 17.33 -12.06
N PHE A 105 -1.71 16.87 -12.38
CA PHE A 105 -2.06 16.36 -13.71
C PHE A 105 -2.63 17.48 -14.57
N GLU A 106 -2.43 17.41 -15.88
CA GLU A 106 -2.97 18.38 -16.83
C GLU A 106 -4.49 18.24 -16.94
N ASN A 107 -4.99 16.99 -16.89
CA ASN A 107 -6.40 16.68 -17.00
C ASN A 107 -6.79 15.46 -16.15
N HIS A 108 -8.07 15.38 -15.78
CA HIS A 108 -8.63 14.21 -15.10
C HIS A 108 -8.50 12.91 -15.92
N LEU A 109 -8.40 12.97 -17.25
CA LEU A 109 -8.11 11.81 -18.11
C LEU A 109 -6.69 11.27 -17.91
N GLU A 110 -5.71 12.17 -17.74
CA GLU A 110 -4.32 11.78 -17.44
C GLU A 110 -4.27 11.13 -16.06
N MET A 111 -4.95 11.73 -15.07
CA MET A 111 -5.11 11.15 -13.74
C MET A 111 -5.77 9.76 -13.79
N ALA A 112 -6.83 9.58 -14.59
CA ALA A 112 -7.49 8.28 -14.75
C ALA A 112 -6.57 7.24 -15.41
N SER A 113 -5.78 7.63 -16.41
CA SER A 113 -4.82 6.76 -17.09
C SER A 113 -3.69 6.35 -16.15
N TYR A 114 -3.22 7.29 -15.32
CA TYR A 114 -2.24 7.04 -14.26
C TYR A 114 -2.79 6.10 -13.18
N MET A 115 -4.01 6.33 -12.68
CA MET A 115 -4.62 5.45 -11.68
C MET A 115 -4.82 4.03 -12.24
N LYS A 116 -5.24 3.92 -13.51
CA LYS A 116 -5.38 2.63 -14.21
C LYS A 116 -4.05 1.89 -14.35
N SER A 117 -2.95 2.59 -14.67
CA SER A 117 -1.62 1.98 -14.76
C SER A 117 -1.09 1.51 -13.40
N LYS A 118 -1.56 2.12 -12.31
CA LYS A 118 -1.27 1.71 -10.92
C LYS A 118 -2.24 0.64 -10.38
N GLY A 119 -3.17 0.14 -11.20
CA GLY A 119 -4.12 -0.91 -10.80
C GLY A 119 -5.31 -0.38 -10.00
N PHE A 120 -5.75 0.84 -10.28
CA PHE A 120 -6.93 1.46 -9.68
C PHE A 120 -7.94 1.90 -10.74
N GLU A 121 -9.22 1.62 -10.51
CA GLU A 121 -10.32 1.97 -11.41
C GLU A 121 -11.37 2.80 -10.69
N TRP A 122 -11.99 3.71 -11.43
CA TRP A 122 -12.98 4.64 -10.89
C TRP A 122 -14.30 3.94 -10.59
N SER A 123 -14.81 4.08 -9.37
CA SER A 123 -16.16 3.65 -8.98
C SER A 123 -17.07 4.86 -8.80
N GLN A 124 -18.13 4.92 -9.60
CA GLN A 124 -19.15 5.96 -9.50
C GLN A 124 -19.97 5.87 -8.22
N GLU A 125 -20.12 4.67 -7.66
CA GLU A 125 -20.88 4.42 -6.42
C GLU A 125 -20.11 4.89 -5.18
N ALA A 126 -18.78 4.68 -5.18
CA ALA A 126 -17.92 5.13 -4.10
C ALA A 126 -17.47 6.60 -4.25
N GLY A 127 -17.62 7.17 -5.45
CA GLY A 127 -17.03 8.48 -5.78
C GLY A 127 -15.50 8.48 -5.63
N ASN A 128 -14.85 7.32 -5.81
CA ASN A 128 -13.41 7.16 -5.61
C ASN A 128 -12.85 6.00 -6.44
N TYR A 129 -11.52 5.91 -6.48
CA TYR A 129 -10.80 4.82 -7.14
C TYR A 129 -10.67 3.59 -6.22
N LEU A 130 -11.00 2.41 -6.75
CA LEU A 130 -10.87 1.10 -6.10
C LEU A 130 -9.73 0.32 -6.74
N SER A 131 -9.02 -0.50 -5.97
CA SER A 131 -7.95 -1.33 -6.53
C SER A 131 -8.55 -2.48 -7.35
N THR A 132 -8.12 -2.61 -8.60
CA THR A 132 -8.53 -3.68 -9.53
C THR A 132 -7.63 -4.90 -9.47
N SER A 133 -6.59 -4.90 -8.63
CA SER A 133 -5.94 -6.17 -8.31
C SER A 133 -7.01 -7.07 -7.70
N PRO A 134 -7.32 -8.24 -8.29
CA PRO A 134 -8.20 -9.16 -7.63
C PRO A 134 -7.52 -9.50 -6.31
N THR A 135 -8.10 -9.03 -5.21
CA THR A 135 -8.07 -9.84 -4.00
C THR A 135 -8.84 -11.08 -4.40
N MET A 136 -8.11 -12.05 -4.98
CA MET A 136 -8.60 -13.39 -5.17
C MET A 136 -9.23 -13.77 -3.82
N PRO A 137 -10.50 -14.19 -3.78
CA PRO A 137 -11.03 -14.81 -2.59
C PRO A 137 -10.16 -16.05 -2.38
N ASN A 138 -9.26 -16.00 -1.39
CA ASN A 138 -8.48 -17.15 -0.99
C ASN A 138 -9.43 -18.09 -0.25
N ASP A 139 -10.25 -18.80 -1.03
CA ASP A 139 -10.97 -19.95 -0.55
C ASP A 139 -9.95 -21.08 -0.39
N GLY A 140 -9.60 -21.33 0.87
CA GLY A 140 -9.08 -22.61 1.33
C GLY A 140 -7.80 -23.13 0.67
N GLU A 141 -6.65 -22.46 0.84
CA GLU A 141 -5.42 -23.23 0.96
C GLU A 141 -4.47 -22.70 2.04
N LYS A 142 -4.21 -23.62 2.97
CA LYS A 142 -3.46 -23.51 4.20
C LYS A 142 -1.99 -23.28 3.86
N VAL A 143 -1.52 -22.03 3.85
CA VAL A 143 -0.08 -21.73 3.82
C VAL A 143 0.33 -21.12 5.14
N THR A 144 0.88 -21.99 5.99
CA THR A 144 1.56 -21.64 7.23
C THR A 144 2.80 -20.82 6.92
N THR A 145 2.72 -19.51 7.08
CA THR A 145 3.90 -18.64 7.19
C THR A 145 4.39 -18.68 8.63
N VAL A 146 5.51 -19.37 8.85
CA VAL A 146 6.24 -19.34 10.12
C VAL A 146 7.09 -18.07 10.14
N SER A 147 6.70 -17.09 10.95
CA SER A 147 7.59 -16.02 11.40
C SER A 147 8.32 -16.51 12.65
N ASN A 148 9.64 -16.55 12.58
CA ASN A 148 10.51 -16.49 13.75
C ASN A 148 10.30 -15.14 14.45
N ASP A 149 9.85 -15.14 15.71
CA ASP A 149 10.68 -14.63 16.80
C ASP A 149 10.25 -15.25 18.14
N ALA A 150 11.29 -15.49 18.92
CA ALA A 150 11.49 -16.12 20.22
C ALA A 150 10.31 -16.32 21.18
N SER A 151 10.40 -17.51 21.79
CA SER A 151 9.91 -17.91 23.12
C SER A 151 8.54 -18.58 23.12
N LEU A 152 8.55 -19.91 22.99
CA LEU A 152 7.79 -20.84 23.83
C LEU A 152 8.23 -22.27 23.51
N GLU A 153 8.66 -22.99 24.53
CA GLU A 153 8.93 -24.42 24.48
C GLU A 153 7.72 -25.17 23.91
N GLY A 154 7.95 -25.88 22.82
CA GLY A 154 6.95 -26.69 22.15
C GLY A 154 7.66 -27.67 21.24
N SER A 155 7.97 -28.85 21.79
CA SER A 155 8.59 -29.99 21.11
C SER A 155 7.93 -30.28 19.77
N LEU A 156 8.58 -29.86 18.67
CA LEU A 156 8.25 -30.30 17.32
C LEU A 156 8.85 -31.70 17.12
N SER A 157 8.02 -32.73 17.23
CA SER A 157 8.38 -34.07 16.77
C SER A 157 8.55 -34.05 15.26
N ILE A 158 9.80 -33.88 14.81
CA ILE A 158 10.22 -34.16 13.44
C ILE A 158 10.07 -35.67 13.26
N GLY A 159 9.11 -36.07 12.42
CA GLY A 159 9.06 -37.43 11.90
C GLY A 159 10.35 -37.71 11.16
N ASN A 160 11.08 -38.74 11.58
CA ASN A 160 12.30 -39.20 10.94
C ASN A 160 12.03 -39.57 9.48
N GLY A 161 12.59 -38.77 8.55
CA GLY A 161 12.57 -39.03 7.11
C GLY A 161 12.55 -37.71 6.36
N ASP A 162 13.49 -37.51 5.43
CA ASP A 162 13.57 -36.40 4.47
C ASP A 162 14.18 -35.06 4.93
N GLY A 163 14.81 -34.98 6.11
CA GLY A 163 15.63 -33.82 6.47
C GLY A 163 17.01 -33.81 5.78
N GLU A 164 17.58 -35.00 5.56
CA GLU A 164 18.94 -35.17 5.02
C GLU A 164 19.06 -34.77 3.55
N GLN A 165 17.97 -34.85 2.78
CA GLN A 165 17.95 -34.47 1.37
C GLN A 165 18.14 -32.96 1.14
N PHE A 166 17.88 -32.14 2.17
CA PHE A 166 18.05 -30.69 2.12
C PHE A 166 19.40 -30.24 2.64
N LEU A 167 20.23 -31.13 3.20
CA LEU A 167 21.57 -30.77 3.68
C LEU A 167 22.47 -30.16 2.59
N PRO A 168 22.55 -30.71 1.36
CA PRO A 168 23.35 -30.10 0.31
C PRO A 168 22.83 -28.72 -0.11
N LEU A 169 21.51 -28.53 -0.08
CA LEU A 169 20.89 -27.24 -0.40
C LEU A 169 21.17 -26.20 0.69
N LEU A 170 21.08 -26.59 1.96
CA LEU A 170 21.38 -25.72 3.09
C LEU A 170 22.87 -25.35 3.14
N GLU A 171 23.76 -26.30 2.83
CA GLU A 171 25.19 -26.05 2.71
C GLU A 171 25.50 -25.10 1.55
N TRP A 172 24.83 -25.27 0.40
CA TRP A 172 24.95 -24.35 -0.73
C TRP A 172 24.43 -22.95 -0.41
N LEU A 173 23.27 -22.83 0.24
CA LEU A 173 22.70 -21.55 0.68
C LEU A 173 23.61 -20.86 1.71
N ALA A 174 24.17 -21.61 2.66
CA ALA A 174 25.12 -21.09 3.64
C ALA A 174 26.41 -20.60 2.98
N SER A 175 26.92 -21.35 2.00
CA SER A 175 28.14 -20.99 1.25
C SER A 175 27.95 -19.74 0.39
N ASN A 176 26.73 -19.49 -0.09
CA ASN A 176 26.40 -18.32 -0.92
C ASN A 176 25.71 -17.20 -0.14
N LYS A 177 25.74 -17.25 1.21
CA LYS A 177 25.02 -16.32 2.07
C LYS A 177 25.36 -14.85 1.79
N GLU A 178 26.64 -14.53 1.60
CA GLU A 178 27.09 -13.15 1.36
C GLU A 178 26.62 -12.63 -0.01
N GLY A 179 26.69 -13.46 -1.05
CA GLY A 179 26.16 -13.14 -2.37
C GLY A 179 24.64 -12.96 -2.35
N LEU A 180 23.92 -13.83 -1.66
CA LEU A 180 22.47 -13.72 -1.47
C LEU A 180 22.09 -12.48 -0.65
N GLN A 181 22.85 -12.14 0.39
CA GLN A 181 22.65 -10.93 1.19
C GLN A 181 22.95 -9.65 0.40
N SER A 182 23.94 -9.66 -0.49
CA SER A 182 24.19 -8.54 -1.41
C SER A 182 23.02 -8.35 -2.38
N LEU A 183 22.54 -9.44 -2.98
CA LEU A 183 21.46 -9.43 -3.97
C LEU A 183 20.11 -9.04 -3.35
N LEU A 184 19.82 -9.54 -2.14
CA LEU A 184 18.64 -9.18 -1.37
C LEU A 184 18.76 -7.79 -0.72
N GLY A 185 19.96 -7.41 -0.27
CA GLY A 185 20.23 -6.10 0.35
C GLY A 185 20.11 -4.96 -0.65
N ALA A 186 20.61 -5.15 -1.88
CA ALA A 186 20.46 -4.19 -2.98
C ALA A 186 19.00 -3.97 -3.38
N SER A 187 18.13 -4.97 -3.20
CA SER A 187 16.71 -4.87 -3.53
C SER A 187 15.84 -4.20 -2.46
N VAL A 188 16.35 -4.01 -1.22
CA VAL A 188 15.50 -3.64 -0.06
C VAL A 188 16.05 -2.46 0.76
N ALA A 189 17.30 -2.03 0.53
CA ALA A 189 17.88 -0.90 1.25
C ALA A 189 17.33 0.46 0.76
N SER A 190 16.16 0.82 1.31
CA SER A 190 15.45 2.09 1.19
C SER A 190 14.86 2.38 -0.18
N GLY A 191 13.60 2.80 -0.23
CA GLY A 191 12.98 3.37 -1.44
C GLY A 191 13.60 4.71 -1.90
N GLN A 192 14.86 4.98 -1.53
CA GLN A 192 15.69 6.09 -1.95
C GLN A 192 16.66 5.60 -3.02
N ILE A 193 16.66 6.28 -4.14
CA ILE A 193 17.52 5.98 -5.27
C ILE A 193 18.94 6.45 -4.91
N PRO A 194 19.97 5.60 -5.09
CA PRO A 194 21.36 6.01 -4.88
C PRO A 194 21.67 7.24 -5.73
N ARG A 195 22.24 8.29 -5.13
CA ARG A 195 22.72 9.46 -5.87
C ARG A 195 24.22 9.34 -6.05
N PHE A 196 24.66 9.23 -7.30
CA PHE A 196 26.08 9.16 -7.63
C PHE A 196 26.58 10.55 -8.06
N THR A 197 27.65 11.03 -7.44
CA THR A 197 28.37 12.22 -7.90
C THR A 197 29.48 11.79 -8.85
N LEU A 198 29.22 11.82 -10.17
CA LEU A 198 30.22 11.45 -11.17
C LEU A 198 31.16 12.64 -11.48
N PRO A 199 32.49 12.44 -11.51
CA PRO A 199 33.44 13.49 -11.86
C PRO A 199 33.54 13.63 -13.39
N GLY A 200 33.66 14.86 -13.89
CA GLY A 200 33.95 15.12 -15.30
C GLY A 200 33.14 16.25 -15.93
N LEU A 201 33.36 16.43 -17.24
CA LEU A 201 32.63 17.39 -18.06
C LEU A 201 31.33 16.76 -18.57
N PHE A 202 30.24 17.51 -18.53
CA PHE A 202 28.96 17.04 -19.06
C PHE A 202 29.00 16.94 -20.59
N VAL A 203 28.68 15.74 -21.10
CA VAL A 203 28.54 15.47 -22.53
C VAL A 203 27.09 15.10 -22.81
N THR A 204 26.46 15.79 -23.77
CA THR A 204 25.10 15.48 -24.20
C THR A 204 25.11 14.30 -25.18
N LYS A 205 24.19 13.36 -24.97
CA LYS A 205 23.95 12.25 -25.90
C LYS A 205 22.46 12.17 -26.22
N SER A 206 22.14 12.03 -27.50
CA SER A 206 20.77 11.77 -27.97
C SER A 206 20.56 10.27 -28.08
N VAL A 207 19.59 9.73 -27.32
CA VAL A 207 19.25 8.30 -27.31
C VAL A 207 17.83 8.14 -27.86
N HIS A 208 17.65 7.22 -28.79
CA HIS A 208 16.33 6.86 -29.28
C HIS A 208 15.67 5.86 -28.32
N MET A 209 14.43 6.13 -27.91
CA MET A 209 13.66 5.26 -27.00
C MET A 209 12.18 5.25 -27.38
N THR A 210 11.46 4.25 -26.88
CA THR A 210 10.01 4.16 -27.08
C THR A 210 9.28 5.23 -26.27
N ASN A 211 8.14 5.71 -26.77
CA ASN A 211 7.31 6.71 -26.09
C ASN A 211 6.88 6.25 -24.68
N THR A 212 6.57 4.96 -24.53
CA THR A 212 6.20 4.39 -23.23
C THR A 212 7.32 4.49 -22.18
N LEU A 213 8.57 4.25 -22.59
CA LEU A 213 9.72 4.35 -21.68
C LEU A 213 10.02 5.81 -21.31
N ASP A 214 9.93 6.74 -22.27
CA ASP A 214 10.07 8.18 -22.01
C ASP A 214 9.02 8.66 -21.00
N GLN A 215 7.76 8.24 -21.15
CA GLN A 215 6.69 8.56 -20.20
C GLN A 215 6.99 8.01 -18.81
N MET A 216 7.46 6.76 -18.70
CA MET A 216 7.84 6.17 -17.40
C MET A 216 8.95 6.96 -16.71
N VAL A 217 9.97 7.40 -17.46
CA VAL A 217 11.06 8.22 -16.92
C VAL A 217 10.55 9.58 -16.44
N ARG A 218 9.66 10.23 -17.20
CA ARG A 218 9.03 11.51 -16.82
C ARG A 218 8.19 11.38 -15.55
N ASP A 219 7.34 10.37 -15.50
CA ASP A 219 6.45 10.12 -14.37
C ASP A 219 7.24 9.83 -13.10
N PHE A 220 8.27 9.00 -13.22
CA PHE A 220 9.14 8.66 -12.12
C PHE A 220 9.97 9.85 -11.62
N SER A 221 10.48 10.68 -12.54
CA SER A 221 11.16 11.94 -12.22
C SER A 221 10.26 12.89 -11.43
N LYS A 222 9.01 13.07 -11.85
CA LYS A 222 8.00 13.88 -11.13
C LYS A 222 7.64 13.28 -9.77
N GLU A 223 7.45 11.96 -9.70
CA GLU A 223 7.02 11.25 -8.49
C GLU A 223 8.08 11.28 -7.38
N LYS A 224 9.35 11.10 -7.75
CA LYS A 224 10.47 11.04 -6.80
C LYS A 224 11.20 12.37 -6.62
N ASN A 225 10.81 13.43 -7.35
CA ASN A 225 11.49 14.72 -7.37
C ASN A 225 13.00 14.57 -7.65
N ILE A 226 13.32 13.80 -8.69
CA ILE A 226 14.68 13.47 -9.11
C ILE A 226 14.86 13.87 -10.57
N ASN A 227 16.03 14.38 -10.93
CA ASN A 227 16.33 14.78 -12.30
C ASN A 227 16.39 13.54 -13.21
N GLN A 228 15.82 13.62 -14.42
CA GLN A 228 15.91 12.52 -15.40
C GLN A 228 17.36 12.09 -15.65
N ARG A 229 18.29 13.04 -15.63
CA ARG A 229 19.73 12.76 -15.72
C ARG A 229 20.20 11.77 -14.66
N GLU A 230 19.81 11.97 -13.40
CA GLU A 230 20.20 11.09 -12.28
C GLU A 230 19.62 9.68 -12.46
N ILE A 231 18.40 9.57 -13.00
CA ILE A 231 17.79 8.28 -13.32
C ILE A 231 18.65 7.51 -14.33
N PHE A 232 19.07 8.16 -15.41
CA PHE A 232 19.92 7.53 -16.42
C PHE A 232 21.32 7.21 -15.89
N GLU A 233 21.91 8.07 -15.07
CA GLU A 233 23.23 7.80 -14.46
C GLU A 233 23.19 6.56 -13.58
N VAL A 234 22.21 6.44 -12.69
CA VAL A 234 22.03 5.25 -11.84
C VAL A 234 21.81 4.01 -12.69
N ALA A 235 20.90 4.08 -13.67
CA ALA A 235 20.62 2.94 -14.54
C ALA A 235 21.85 2.48 -15.34
N LEU A 236 22.68 3.42 -15.82
CA LEU A 236 23.92 3.11 -16.53
C LEU A 236 24.98 2.54 -15.60
N ILE A 237 25.13 3.06 -14.38
CA ILE A 237 26.05 2.53 -13.38
C ILE A 237 25.68 1.09 -13.02
N GLU A 238 24.40 0.83 -12.73
CA GLU A 238 23.93 -0.53 -12.46
C GLU A 238 24.11 -1.45 -13.68
N PHE A 239 23.86 -0.94 -14.88
CA PHE A 239 24.09 -1.68 -16.12
C PHE A 239 25.57 -2.06 -16.25
N PHE A 240 26.49 -1.11 -16.11
CA PHE A 240 27.93 -1.38 -16.21
C PHE A 240 28.43 -2.33 -15.13
N GLN A 241 27.92 -2.24 -13.90
CA GLN A 241 28.22 -3.22 -12.84
C GLN A 241 27.75 -4.62 -13.23
N LYS A 242 26.52 -4.77 -13.75
CA LYS A 242 25.96 -6.08 -14.14
C LYS A 242 26.64 -6.70 -15.36
N TYR A 243 27.19 -5.89 -16.27
CA TYR A 243 27.72 -6.36 -17.56
C TYR A 243 29.25 -6.23 -17.69
N GLY A 244 29.99 -6.27 -16.57
CA GLY A 244 31.44 -6.53 -16.58
C GLY A 244 32.35 -5.30 -16.54
N TYR A 245 31.82 -4.11 -16.28
CA TYR A 245 32.56 -2.86 -16.06
C TYR A 245 32.61 -2.47 -14.58
N GLU A 246 32.53 -3.46 -13.68
CA GLU A 246 32.43 -3.24 -12.23
C GLU A 246 33.66 -2.51 -11.67
N ARG A 247 34.87 -2.89 -12.09
CA ARG A 247 36.13 -2.30 -11.59
C ARG A 247 36.28 -0.83 -12.02
N GLU A 248 35.87 -0.51 -13.25
CA GLU A 248 35.88 0.85 -13.79
C GLU A 248 34.86 1.73 -13.08
N VAL A 249 33.66 1.19 -12.82
CA VAL A 249 32.63 1.87 -12.04
C VAL A 249 33.11 2.10 -10.61
N GLU A 250 33.69 1.10 -9.96
CA GLU A 250 34.22 1.24 -8.60
C GLU A 250 35.32 2.32 -8.55
N THR A 251 36.22 2.34 -9.53
CA THR A 251 37.25 3.38 -9.65
C THR A 251 36.63 4.77 -9.86
N LEU A 252 35.60 4.88 -10.71
CA LEU A 252 34.85 6.13 -10.94
C LEU A 252 34.15 6.65 -9.68
N LEU A 253 33.63 5.74 -8.86
CA LEU A 253 32.94 6.08 -7.60
C LEU A 253 33.95 6.44 -6.49
N GLN A 254 35.07 5.72 -6.40
CA GLN A 254 36.14 5.98 -5.41
C GLN A 254 36.86 7.32 -5.61
N GLN A 255 36.89 7.85 -6.84
CA GLN A 255 37.45 9.19 -7.10
C GLN A 255 36.71 10.33 -6.37
N ASN A 256 35.56 10.07 -5.74
CA ASN A 256 34.75 11.06 -5.01
C ASN A 256 34.48 10.72 -3.53
N ALA A 257 35.12 9.68 -2.97
CA ALA A 257 35.00 9.35 -1.54
C ALA A 257 35.99 10.15 -0.68
#